data_AF-A0A1B9YEP7-F1
#
_entry.id   AF-A0A1B9YEP7-F1
#
_cell.length_a   1.000
_cell.length_b   1.000
_cell.length_c   1.000
_cell.angle_alpha   90.00
_cell.angle_beta   90.00
_cell.angle_gamma   90.00
#
_symmetry.space_group_name_H-M   'P 1'
#
loop_
_entity.id
_entity.type
_entity.pdbx_description
1 polymer ?
#
loop_
_entity_poly.entity_id
_entity_poly.type
_entity_poly.pdbx_seq_one_letter_code
_entity_poly.pdbx_strand_id
1 'polypeptide(L)'
;MYTSDEQILKLPRILKDQGVIPHIQDFHEHTGITKQLFSSVKNQQKRGRGFHFTAAHIETISKVYGIDINWIFALSDNLFRNGKNAGNINGNIMGVTSN
;
A
#
# COMPACT_ATOMS: atom_id res chain seq x y z
N MET A 1 -8.14 -9.05 15.51
CA MET A 1 -7.76 -8.44 14.21
C MET A 1 -7.85 -6.95 14.36
N TYR A 2 -6.80 -6.22 13.98
CA TYR A 2 -6.81 -4.76 14.04
C TYR A 2 -7.45 -4.16 12.79
N THR A 3 -7.95 -2.93 12.90
CA THR A 3 -8.49 -2.19 11.76
C THR A 3 -7.47 -2.06 10.62
N SER A 4 -6.19 -1.89 10.96
CA SER A 4 -5.10 -1.86 9.98
C SER A 4 -4.94 -3.17 9.22
N ASP A 5 -5.12 -4.31 9.89
CA ASP A 5 -5.12 -5.61 9.23
C ASP A 5 -6.26 -5.70 8.22
N GLU A 6 -7.47 -5.27 8.58
CA GLU A 6 -8.63 -5.28 7.70
C GLU A 6 -8.44 -4.41 6.45
N GLN A 7 -7.87 -3.21 6.61
CA GLN A 7 -7.60 -2.32 5.48
C GLN A 7 -6.56 -2.90 4.53
N ILE A 8 -5.46 -3.45 5.08
CA ILE A 8 -4.42 -4.09 4.26
C ILE A 8 -4.96 -5.33 3.55
N LEU A 9 -5.86 -6.10 4.17
CA LEU A 9 -6.47 -7.26 3.53
C LEU A 9 -7.35 -6.89 2.32
N LYS A 10 -7.94 -5.67 2.31
CA LYS A 10 -8.75 -5.15 1.20
C LYS A 10 -7.89 -4.50 0.10
N LEU A 11 -6.75 -3.94 0.47
CA LEU A 11 -5.91 -3.11 -0.38
C LEU A 11 -5.52 -3.75 -1.74
N PRO A 12 -5.07 -5.03 -1.83
CA PRO A 12 -4.68 -5.61 -3.12
C PRO A 12 -5.81 -5.63 -4.14
N ARG A 13 -7.05 -5.82 -3.68
CA ARG A 13 -8.23 -5.78 -4.56
C ARG A 13 -8.53 -4.36 -5.00
N ILE A 14 -8.45 -3.39 -4.10
CA ILE A 14 -8.64 -1.96 -4.43
C ILE A 14 -7.60 -1.50 -5.48
N LEU A 15 -6.32 -1.84 -5.27
CA LEU A 15 -5.25 -1.50 -6.22
C LEU A 15 -5.48 -2.13 -7.59
N LYS A 16 -5.96 -3.38 -7.63
CA LYS A 16 -6.30 -4.04 -8.88
C LYS A 16 -7.48 -3.38 -9.59
N ASP A 17 -8.55 -3.11 -8.85
CA ASP A 17 -9.78 -2.50 -9.38
C ASP A 17 -9.52 -1.07 -9.89
N GLN A 18 -8.53 -0.36 -9.32
CA GLN A 18 -8.05 0.94 -9.78
C GLN A 18 -6.99 0.87 -10.90
N GLY A 19 -6.58 -0.32 -11.32
CA GLY A 19 -5.56 -0.51 -12.36
C GLY A 19 -4.12 -0.18 -11.93
N VAL A 20 -3.85 -0.02 -10.63
CA VAL A 20 -2.49 0.22 -10.10
C VAL A 20 -1.63 -1.04 -10.22
N ILE A 21 -2.24 -2.21 -10.08
CA ILE A 21 -1.59 -3.51 -10.34
C ILE A 21 -2.49 -4.37 -11.23
N PRO A 22 -1.94 -5.17 -12.16
CA PRO A 22 -2.73 -6.08 -12.99
C PRO A 22 -3.23 -7.30 -12.20
N HIS A 23 -2.44 -7.80 -11.25
CA HIS A 23 -2.72 -9.00 -10.48
C HIS A 23 -2.48 -8.80 -8.97
N ILE A 24 -3.24 -9.52 -8.13
CA ILE A 24 -3.02 -9.53 -6.67
C ILE A 24 -1.65 -10.13 -6.33
N GLN A 25 -1.10 -10.98 -7.19
CA GLN A 25 0.24 -11.53 -7.07
C GLN A 25 1.30 -10.41 -6.95
N ASP A 26 1.17 -9.36 -7.77
CA ASP A 26 2.12 -8.24 -7.83
C ASP A 26 2.17 -7.49 -6.49
N PHE A 27 1.05 -7.46 -5.75
CA PHE A 27 1.04 -6.91 -4.39
C PHE A 27 2.02 -7.65 -3.47
N HIS A 28 2.02 -8.98 -3.49
CA HIS A 28 2.90 -9.79 -2.66
C HIS A 28 4.36 -9.64 -3.08
N GLU A 29 4.61 -9.54 -4.39
CA GLU A 29 5.96 -9.40 -4.94
C GLU A 29 6.56 -8.03 -4.64
N HIS A 30 5.82 -6.95 -4.86
CA HIS A 30 6.33 -5.60 -4.61
C HIS A 30 6.50 -5.27 -3.12
N THR A 31 5.67 -5.85 -2.24
CA THR A 31 5.71 -5.56 -0.79
C THR A 31 6.55 -6.56 0.01
N GLY A 32 6.89 -7.71 -0.57
CA GLY A 32 7.53 -8.82 0.15
C GLY A 32 6.60 -9.52 1.16
N ILE A 33 5.33 -9.12 1.25
CA ILE A 33 4.36 -9.75 2.16
C ILE A 33 3.96 -11.09 1.58
N THR A 34 4.37 -12.16 2.24
CA THR A 34 4.08 -13.52 1.78
C THR A 34 2.57 -13.82 1.81
N LYS A 35 2.12 -14.63 0.84
CA LYS A 35 0.74 -15.16 0.83
C LYS A 35 0.38 -15.91 2.12
N GLN A 36 1.37 -16.58 2.73
CA GLN A 36 1.19 -17.31 3.99
C GLN A 36 0.88 -16.36 5.15
N LEU A 37 1.66 -15.28 5.30
CA LEU A 37 1.38 -14.27 6.31
C LEU A 37 0.00 -13.65 6.08
N PHE A 38 -0.29 -13.25 4.83
CA PHE A 38 -1.56 -12.64 4.46
C PHE A 38 -2.75 -13.55 4.81
N SER A 39 -2.67 -14.83 4.45
CA SER A 39 -3.68 -15.84 4.81
C SER A 39 -3.78 -16.08 6.32
N SER A 40 -2.67 -15.99 7.04
CA SER A 40 -2.64 -16.16 8.50
C SER A 40 -3.30 -14.99 9.23
N VAL A 41 -3.07 -13.75 8.78
CA VAL A 41 -3.75 -12.56 9.28
C VAL A 41 -5.25 -12.63 8.98
N LYS A 42 -5.63 -13.02 7.75
CA LYS A 42 -7.04 -13.18 7.34
C LYS A 42 -7.80 -14.19 8.19
N ASN A 43 -7.16 -15.27 8.60
CA ASN A 43 -7.79 -16.36 9.37
C ASN A 43 -7.41 -16.36 10.85
N GLN A 44 -6.86 -15.26 11.38
CA GLN A 44 -6.30 -15.20 12.73
C GLN A 44 -7.31 -15.59 13.83
N GLN A 45 -8.58 -15.19 13.67
CA GLN A 45 -9.65 -15.51 14.62
C GLN A 45 -9.92 -17.02 14.71
N LYS A 46 -9.86 -17.73 13.58
CA LYS A 46 -10.08 -19.18 13.53
C LYS A 46 -8.91 -19.97 14.14
N ARG A 47 -7.71 -19.40 14.13
CA ARG A 47 -6.47 -20.06 14.57
C ARG A 47 -6.11 -19.79 16.02
N GLY A 48 -6.84 -18.90 16.72
CA GLY A 48 -6.55 -18.53 18.10
C GLY A 48 -5.19 -17.87 18.32
N ARG A 49 -4.57 -17.32 17.25
CA ARG A 49 -3.25 -16.64 17.31
C ARG A 49 -3.38 -15.22 16.75
N GLY A 50 -2.76 -14.25 17.41
CA GLY A 50 -2.70 -12.85 16.96
C GLY A 50 -1.66 -12.63 15.86
N PHE A 51 -1.99 -13.01 14.63
CA PHE A 51 -1.18 -12.63 13.46
C PHE A 51 -1.54 -11.22 13.02
N HIS A 52 -0.53 -10.36 12.84
CA HIS A 52 -0.71 -8.95 12.47
C HIS A 52 0.32 -8.51 11.44
N PHE A 53 -0.02 -7.51 10.64
CA PHE A 53 1.00 -6.80 9.88
C PHE A 53 1.86 -5.94 10.81
N THR A 54 3.17 -5.94 10.59
CA THR A 54 4.12 -5.14 11.38
C THR A 54 4.14 -3.70 10.87
N ALA A 55 4.68 -2.79 11.67
CA ALA A 55 4.92 -1.41 11.23
C ALA A 55 5.80 -1.36 9.96
N ALA A 56 6.79 -2.25 9.84
CA ALA A 56 7.63 -2.35 8.65
C ALA A 56 6.81 -2.74 7.40
N HIS A 57 5.84 -3.64 7.52
CA HIS A 57 4.94 -3.96 6.40
C HIS A 57 4.11 -2.75 5.97
N ILE A 58 3.55 -2.02 6.95
CA ILE A 58 2.76 -0.80 6.70
C ILE A 58 3.60 0.26 5.99
N GLU A 59 4.84 0.47 6.47
CA GLU A 59 5.77 1.40 5.86
C GLU A 59 6.12 1.01 4.42
N THR A 60 6.42 -0.25 4.16
CA THR A 60 6.70 -0.75 2.81
C THR A 60 5.51 -0.54 1.88
N ILE A 61 4.29 -0.92 2.29
CA ILE A 61 3.07 -0.70 1.50
C ILE A 61 2.93 0.77 1.14
N SER A 62 3.11 1.65 2.12
CA SER A 62 2.95 3.09 1.95
C SER A 62 4.00 3.68 1.00
N LYS A 63 5.24 3.18 1.05
CA LYS A 63 6.33 3.59 0.13
C LYS A 63 6.13 3.09 -1.29
N VAL A 64 5.73 1.83 -1.46
CA VAL A 64 5.60 1.18 -2.77
C VAL A 64 4.41 1.76 -3.57
N TYR A 65 3.28 1.97 -2.90
CA TYR A 65 2.02 2.35 -3.57
C TYR A 65 1.56 3.78 -3.28
N GLY A 66 2.32 4.56 -2.51
CA GLY A 66 1.96 5.92 -2.14
C GLY A 66 0.71 6.00 -1.24
N ILE A 67 0.40 4.94 -0.49
CA ILE A 67 -0.80 4.85 0.35
C ILE A 67 -0.69 5.75 1.58
N ASP A 68 -1.78 6.44 1.92
CA ASP A 68 -1.86 7.20 3.17
C ASP A 68 -1.92 6.25 4.36
N ILE A 69 -1.00 6.43 5.32
CA ILE A 69 -0.98 5.62 6.54
C ILE A 69 -2.27 5.84 7.34
N ASN A 70 -2.84 7.04 7.30
CA ASN A 70 -4.12 7.30 7.96
C ASN A 70 -5.25 6.46 7.38
N TRP A 71 -5.25 6.20 6.08
CA TRP A 71 -6.21 5.30 5.46
C TRP A 71 -6.04 3.86 5.93
N ILE A 72 -4.79 3.39 6.07
CA ILE A 72 -4.50 2.07 6.64
C ILE A 72 -5.08 1.95 8.06
N PHE A 73 -5.01 2.99 8.87
CA PHE A 73 -5.59 3.00 10.22
C PHE A 73 -7.08 3.38 10.27
N ALA A 74 -7.74 3.56 9.11
CA ALA A 74 -9.13 4.04 8.99
C ALA A 74 -9.39 5.39 9.69
N LEU A 75 -8.38 6.27 9.69
CA LEU A 75 -8.44 7.64 10.18
C LEU A 75 -8.66 8.66 9.05
N SER A 76 -8.70 8.19 7.79
CA SER A 76 -8.86 9.00 6.58
C SER A 76 -9.50 8.17 5.48
N ASP A 77 -10.36 8.79 4.67
CA ASP A 77 -10.93 8.16 3.47
C ASP A 77 -10.01 8.29 2.24
N ASN A 78 -8.93 9.07 2.35
CA ASN A 78 -7.99 9.28 1.25
C ASN A 78 -7.02 8.10 1.12
N LEU A 79 -7.24 7.23 0.13
CA LEU A 79 -6.39 6.06 -0.10
C LEU A 79 -4.92 6.43 -0.37
N PHE A 80 -4.69 7.41 -1.23
CA PHE A 80 -3.36 7.87 -1.58
C PHE A 80 -2.99 9.10 -0.77
N ARG A 81 -1.70 9.24 -0.49
CA ARG A 81 -1.15 10.46 0.11
C ARG A 81 -1.49 11.64 -0.80
N ASN A 82 -2.31 12.56 -0.30
CA ASN A 82 -2.69 13.75 -1.04
C ASN A 82 -1.45 14.61 -1.24
N GLY A 83 -0.87 14.56 -2.43
CA GLY A 83 0.38 15.24 -2.73
C GLY A 83 0.18 16.75 -2.75
N LYS A 84 0.52 17.46 -1.66
CA LYS A 84 1.15 18.79 -1.79
C LYS A 84 2.60 18.71 -2.30
N ASN A 85 3.05 17.53 -2.69
CA ASN A 85 4.29 17.28 -3.41
C ASN A 85 4.03 16.47 -4.69
N ALA A 86 3.16 16.98 -5.56
CA ALA A 86 3.34 16.82 -7.01
C ALA A 86 4.48 17.76 -7.49
N GLY A 87 5.59 17.76 -6.76
CA GLY A 87 6.82 18.44 -7.15
C GLY A 87 7.49 17.60 -8.21
N ASN A 88 7.12 17.87 -9.45
CA ASN A 88 8.00 17.80 -10.62
C ASN A 88 8.95 16.58 -10.70
N ILE A 89 8.45 15.43 -11.15
CA ILE A 89 9.31 14.37 -11.70
C ILE A 89 9.60 14.54 -13.20
N ASN A 90 9.13 15.64 -13.82
CA ASN A 90 9.68 16.10 -15.09
C ASN A 90 10.86 17.03 -14.81
N GLY A 91 11.97 16.43 -14.38
CA GLY A 91 13.30 16.97 -14.61
C GLY A 91 13.60 17.02 -16.11
N ASN A 92 12.80 17.77 -16.86
CA ASN A 92 13.13 18.20 -18.20
C ASN A 92 13.92 19.49 -18.01
N ILE A 93 15.25 19.37 -17.99
CA ILE A 93 16.15 20.52 -18.22
C ILE A 93 15.97 20.90 -19.70
N MET A 94 14.86 21.58 -20.02
CA MET A 94 14.77 22.40 -21.22
C MET A 94 15.05 23.83 -20.78
N GLY A 95 16.29 24.25 -20.93
CA GLY A 95 16.71 25.59 -20.55
C GLY A 95 18.17 25.89 -20.80
N VAL A 96 18.69 25.57 -21.99
CA VAL A 96 19.71 26.38 -22.69
C VAL A 96 19.78 25.95 -24.16
N THR A 97 18.83 26.45 -24.94
CA THR A 97 19.09 26.84 -26.32
C THR A 97 18.82 28.33 -26.39
N SER A 98 19.88 29.14 -26.37
CA SER A 98 19.84 30.52 -26.85
C SER A 98 20.97 30.66 -27.86
N ASN A 99 20.60 31.19 -29.01
CA ASN A 99 21.43 31.61 -30.15
C ASN A 99 22.68 32.39 -29.73
#